data_AF-A0A420RXC1-F1
#
_entry.id   AF-A0A420RXC1-F1
#
_cell.length_a   1.000
_cell.length_b   1.000
_cell.length_c   1.000
_cell.angle_alpha   90.00
_cell.angle_beta   90.00
_cell.angle_gamma   90.00
#
_symmetry.space_group_name_H-M   'P 1'
#
loop_
_entity.id
_entity.type
_entity.pdbx_description
1 polymer ?
#
loop_
_entity_poly.entity_id
_entity_poly.type
_entity_poly.pdbx_seq_one_letter_code
_entity_poly.pdbx_strand_id
1 'polypeptide(L)'
;MFRRLPRLEEIAFETWDLSDIHYGFSHGYRYAQHLLAAPDSFRNVKSMTVFQDRNKYFNAVSRLHKEELPRSHQANVVTPPVIPSRQPVLAWEFATASLYLEHLSIAFIIDAVDFFDQCREKWLWCELRSLTLTSQLLTCNGDSFKISGLLQTAAQMATHMPKLERLTIWNGGVNEACAFTYRKHQHNASVIWQAKGGTQIYPAVHSAWENVHSRCFLSVERKGTWPIIVSHCCHLVFGVGACGERCVVETDATGE
;
A
#
# COMPACT_ATOMS: atom_id res chain seq x y z
N MET A 1 -7.55 -23.66 3.72
CA MET A 1 -7.59 -23.32 5.15
C MET A 1 -8.88 -22.59 5.52
N PHE A 2 -9.21 -21.46 4.89
CA PHE A 2 -10.36 -20.61 5.27
C PHE A 2 -11.75 -21.20 5.01
N ARG A 3 -11.89 -22.19 4.12
CA ARG A 3 -13.17 -22.91 3.93
C ARG A 3 -13.72 -23.57 5.20
N ARG A 4 -12.87 -23.80 6.22
CA ARG A 4 -13.29 -24.35 7.52
C ARG A 4 -13.78 -23.28 8.50
N LEU A 5 -13.72 -22.00 8.13
CA LEU A 5 -14.14 -20.85 8.92
C LEU A 5 -15.24 -20.11 8.16
N PRO A 6 -16.47 -20.67 8.08
CA PRO A 6 -17.52 -20.15 7.22
C PRO A 6 -18.01 -18.73 7.59
N ARG A 7 -17.73 -18.29 8.83
CA ARG A 7 -18.07 -16.96 9.36
C ARG A 7 -16.90 -15.98 9.36
N LEU A 8 -15.77 -16.33 8.76
CA LEU A 8 -14.61 -15.44 8.70
C LEU A 8 -14.87 -14.32 7.68
N GLU A 9 -15.10 -13.11 8.18
CA GLU A 9 -15.35 -11.94 7.34
C GLU A 9 -14.14 -11.00 7.23
N GLU A 10 -13.16 -11.11 8.13
CA GLU A 10 -12.03 -10.19 8.21
C GLU A 10 -10.72 -10.94 8.41
N ILE A 11 -9.68 -10.52 7.68
CA ILE A 11 -8.31 -11.00 7.81
C ILE A 11 -7.39 -9.81 8.01
N ALA A 12 -6.62 -9.82 9.10
CA ALA A 12 -5.51 -8.92 9.31
C ALA A 12 -4.22 -9.75 9.40
N PHE A 13 -3.25 -9.45 8.54
CA PHE A 13 -1.97 -10.14 8.47
C PHE A 13 -0.82 -9.15 8.54
N GLU A 14 0.09 -9.40 9.48
CA GLU A 14 1.30 -8.61 9.67
C GLU A 14 2.51 -9.51 9.44
N THR A 15 3.42 -9.05 8.57
CA THR A 15 4.69 -9.71 8.31
C THR A 15 5.85 -8.80 8.63
N TRP A 16 6.98 -9.42 8.96
CA TRP A 16 8.23 -8.71 9.16
C TRP A 16 9.05 -8.82 7.87
N ASP A 17 9.61 -7.70 7.43
CA ASP A 17 10.58 -7.70 6.34
C ASP A 17 11.94 -8.21 6.84
N LEU A 18 12.17 -9.51 6.67
CA LEU A 18 13.43 -10.18 7.05
C LEU A 18 14.42 -10.27 5.87
N SER A 19 14.24 -9.47 4.81
CA SER A 19 15.09 -9.50 3.62
C SER A 19 16.57 -9.25 3.92
N ASP A 20 16.87 -8.47 4.95
CA ASP A 20 18.25 -8.19 5.42
C ASP A 20 18.89 -9.39 6.18
N ILE A 21 18.09 -10.36 6.64
CA ILE A 21 18.50 -11.42 7.57
C ILE A 21 18.72 -12.75 6.86
N HIS A 22 17.81 -13.13 5.95
CA HIS A 22 17.80 -14.47 5.37
C HIS A 22 18.31 -14.51 3.93
N TYR A 23 19.29 -15.40 3.70
CA TYR A 23 19.79 -15.83 2.39
C TYR A 23 18.65 -16.06 1.37
N GLY A 24 18.32 -15.03 0.58
CA GLY A 24 17.55 -15.14 -0.66
C GLY A 24 16.07 -15.58 -0.56
N PHE A 25 15.48 -15.76 0.62
CA PHE A 25 14.08 -16.19 0.74
C PHE A 25 13.34 -15.45 1.87
N SER A 26 12.54 -14.46 1.50
CA SER A 26 11.58 -13.84 2.41
C SER A 26 10.52 -14.89 2.79
N HIS A 27 10.62 -15.45 4.00
CA HIS A 27 9.65 -16.45 4.47
C HIS A 27 8.22 -15.89 4.47
N GLY A 28 8.06 -14.60 4.80
CA GLY A 28 6.77 -13.89 4.73
C GLY A 28 6.13 -13.91 3.33
N TYR A 29 6.94 -13.89 2.26
CA TYR A 29 6.45 -13.98 0.88
C TYR A 29 5.86 -15.35 0.57
N ARG A 30 6.55 -16.43 0.94
CA ARG A 30 6.02 -17.79 0.74
C ARG A 30 4.75 -18.01 1.55
N TYR A 31 4.69 -17.51 2.79
CA TYR A 31 3.47 -17.59 3.59
C TYR A 31 2.31 -16.80 2.96
N ALA A 32 2.54 -15.55 2.54
CA ALA A 32 1.52 -14.75 1.87
C ALA A 32 1.06 -15.41 0.56
N GLN A 33 2.00 -15.89 -0.27
CA GLN A 33 1.68 -16.64 -1.48
C GLN A 33 0.86 -17.90 -1.18
N HIS A 34 1.26 -18.72 -0.22
CA HIS A 34 0.50 -19.93 0.15
C HIS A 34 -0.88 -19.61 0.73
N LEU A 35 -0.99 -18.50 1.46
CA LEU A 35 -2.26 -18.01 1.99
C LEU A 35 -3.21 -17.62 0.85
N LEU A 36 -2.68 -16.92 -0.16
CA LEU A 36 -3.45 -16.28 -1.22
C LEU A 36 -3.65 -17.16 -2.47
N ALA A 37 -2.83 -18.19 -2.67
CA ALA A 37 -2.84 -19.12 -3.82
C ALA A 37 -4.16 -19.88 -4.04
N ALA A 38 -5.16 -19.69 -3.18
CA ALA A 38 -6.52 -20.17 -3.38
C ALA A 38 -7.53 -19.03 -3.20
N PRO A 39 -7.68 -18.11 -4.19
CA PRO A 39 -8.53 -16.92 -4.09
C PRO A 39 -9.99 -17.23 -3.73
N ASP A 40 -10.52 -18.36 -4.22
CA ASP A 40 -11.86 -18.86 -3.88
C ASP A 40 -12.07 -19.11 -2.38
N SER A 41 -11.00 -19.21 -1.60
CA SER A 41 -11.06 -19.37 -0.14
C SER A 41 -11.50 -18.09 0.56
N PHE A 42 -11.50 -16.94 -0.12
CA PHE A 42 -11.85 -15.62 0.42
C PHE A 42 -13.29 -15.20 0.11
N ARG A 43 -14.13 -16.07 -0.48
CA ARG A 43 -15.51 -15.70 -0.85
C ARG A 43 -16.38 -15.18 0.29
N ASN A 44 -16.10 -15.56 1.54
CA ASN A 44 -16.83 -15.10 2.72
C ASN A 44 -16.12 -13.92 3.42
N VAL A 45 -14.88 -13.62 3.02
CA VAL A 45 -14.08 -12.54 3.58
C VAL A 45 -14.48 -11.24 2.89
N LYS A 46 -14.84 -10.24 3.68
CA LYS A 46 -15.20 -8.89 3.20
C LYS A 46 -14.00 -7.94 3.30
N SER A 47 -13.18 -8.10 4.33
CA SER A 47 -12.07 -7.19 4.64
C SER A 47 -10.74 -7.93 4.73
N MET A 48 -9.72 -7.39 4.07
CA MET A 48 -8.35 -7.88 4.17
C MET A 48 -7.39 -6.71 4.38
N THR A 49 -6.59 -6.80 5.44
CA THR A 49 -5.46 -5.90 5.69
C THR A 49 -4.18 -6.70 5.75
N VAL A 50 -3.20 -6.34 4.91
CA VAL A 50 -1.86 -6.91 4.94
C VAL A 50 -0.84 -5.80 5.10
N PHE A 51 -0.03 -5.91 6.15
CA PHE A 51 1.04 -4.97 6.45
C PHE A 51 2.38 -5.71 6.52
N GLN A 52 3.41 -5.15 5.90
CA GLN A 52 4.78 -5.59 6.10
C GLN A 52 5.57 -4.53 6.87
N ASP A 53 6.01 -4.87 8.08
CA ASP A 53 6.86 -4.01 8.88
C ASP A 53 8.28 -4.00 8.29
N ARG A 54 8.75 -2.79 7.93
CA ARG A 54 10.11 -2.51 7.46
C ARG A 54 11.00 -1.93 8.57
N ASN A 55 10.83 -2.41 9.80
CA ASN A 55 11.51 -1.89 10.99
C ASN A 55 13.03 -1.84 10.80
N LYS A 56 13.54 -0.63 10.52
CA LYS A 56 14.98 -0.39 10.28
C LYS A 56 15.81 -0.68 11.51
N TYR A 57 15.26 -0.54 12.72
CA TYR A 57 15.96 -0.84 13.96
C TYR A 57 16.21 -2.34 14.10
N PHE A 58 15.18 -3.16 13.86
CA PHE A 58 15.34 -4.62 13.88
C PHE A 58 16.34 -5.08 12.80
N ASN A 59 16.26 -4.49 11.60
CA ASN A 59 17.22 -4.75 10.54
C ASN A 59 18.65 -4.30 10.93
N ALA A 60 18.80 -3.17 11.62
CA ALA A 60 20.10 -2.66 12.07
C ALA A 60 20.72 -3.51 13.19
N VAL A 61 19.95 -3.90 14.20
CA VAL A 61 20.39 -4.84 15.26
C VAL A 61 20.79 -6.18 14.66
N SER A 62 20.03 -6.65 13.67
CA SER A 62 20.34 -7.89 12.96
C SER A 62 21.62 -7.79 12.12
N ARG A 63 21.93 -6.61 11.54
CA ARG A 63 23.22 -6.37 10.85
C ARG A 63 24.39 -6.49 11.82
N LEU A 64 24.28 -5.91 13.00
CA LEU A 64 25.33 -5.99 14.03
C LEU A 64 25.58 -7.44 14.45
N HIS A 65 24.51 -8.22 14.70
CA HIS A 65 24.64 -9.65 15.00
C HIS A 65 25.29 -10.49 13.88
N LYS A 66 25.16 -10.05 12.62
CA LYS A 66 25.75 -10.72 11.45
C LYS A 66 27.25 -10.49 11.34
N GLU A 67 27.74 -9.34 11.77
CA GLU A 67 29.17 -9.00 11.79
C GLU A 67 29.94 -9.77 12.88
N GLU A 68 29.24 -10.26 13.91
CA GLU A 68 29.81 -11.03 15.02
C GLU A 68 29.92 -12.55 14.75
N LEU A 69 29.33 -13.08 13.67
CA LEU A 69 29.38 -14.51 13.36
C LEU A 69 30.73 -14.94 12.73
N PRO A 70 31.36 -16.05 13.19
CA PRO A 70 32.64 -16.52 12.66
C PRO A 70 32.62 -16.77 11.15
N ARG A 71 33.69 -16.34 10.45
CA ARG A 71 33.87 -16.45 9.00
C ARG A 71 33.72 -17.86 8.42
N SER A 72 33.83 -18.91 9.24
CA SER A 72 33.64 -20.31 8.83
C SER A 72 32.19 -20.68 8.50
N HIS A 73 31.21 -19.85 8.88
CA HIS A 73 29.79 -20.01 8.51
C HIS A 73 29.33 -19.04 7.43
N GLN A 74 30.24 -18.23 6.88
CA GLN A 74 30.00 -17.47 5.66
C GLN A 74 30.07 -18.44 4.47
N ALA A 75 28.98 -19.19 4.24
CA ALA A 75 28.79 -19.88 2.97
C ALA A 75 29.04 -18.85 1.86
N ASN A 76 29.88 -19.22 0.88
CA ASN A 76 30.27 -18.41 -0.27
C ASN A 76 29.16 -17.42 -0.63
N VAL A 77 29.45 -16.13 -0.46
CA VAL A 77 28.55 -15.03 -0.79
C VAL A 77 28.32 -15.07 -2.29
N VAL A 78 27.42 -15.95 -2.72
CA VAL A 78 26.65 -15.74 -3.93
C VAL A 78 25.97 -14.41 -3.65
N THR A 79 26.31 -13.42 -4.46
CA THR A 79 25.60 -12.13 -4.51
C THR A 79 24.13 -12.40 -4.22
N PRO A 80 23.54 -11.79 -3.17
CA PRO A 80 22.14 -12.06 -2.85
C PRO A 80 21.36 -11.92 -4.15
N PRO A 81 20.59 -12.94 -4.57
CA PRO A 81 19.86 -12.87 -5.82
C PRO A 81 19.12 -11.54 -5.77
N VAL A 82 19.35 -10.70 -6.78
CA VAL A 82 18.69 -9.39 -6.89
C VAL A 82 17.22 -9.68 -6.75
N ILE A 83 16.66 -9.42 -5.57
CA ILE A 83 15.25 -9.63 -5.31
C ILE A 83 14.57 -8.76 -6.36
N PRO A 84 13.79 -9.33 -7.28
CA PRO A 84 13.16 -8.52 -8.30
C PRO A 84 12.39 -7.43 -7.56
N SER A 85 12.67 -6.17 -7.88
CA SER A 85 11.99 -5.01 -7.30
C SER A 85 10.47 -5.09 -7.50
N ARG A 86 10.02 -5.95 -8.41
CA ARG A 86 8.64 -6.28 -8.69
C ARG A 86 8.26 -7.67 -8.18
N GLN A 87 7.09 -7.79 -7.56
CA GLN A 87 6.56 -9.06 -7.05
C GLN A 87 5.30 -9.49 -7.81
N PRO A 88 5.38 -9.80 -9.11
CA PRO A 88 4.21 -9.96 -9.98
C PRO A 88 3.30 -11.12 -9.56
N VAL A 89 3.87 -12.24 -9.07
CA VAL A 89 3.07 -13.39 -8.63
C VAL A 89 2.24 -13.03 -7.39
N LEU A 90 2.84 -12.39 -6.39
CA LEU A 90 2.10 -12.00 -5.18
C LEU A 90 1.09 -10.88 -5.47
N ALA A 91 1.47 -9.91 -6.29
CA ALA A 91 0.56 -8.87 -6.76
C ALA A 91 -0.64 -9.47 -7.51
N TRP A 92 -0.42 -10.51 -8.32
CA TRP A 92 -1.48 -11.21 -9.04
C TRP A 92 -2.49 -11.85 -8.09
N GLU A 93 -2.00 -12.51 -7.04
CA GLU A 93 -2.86 -13.14 -6.04
C GLU A 93 -3.70 -12.10 -5.29
N PHE A 94 -3.10 -10.98 -4.88
CA PHE A 94 -3.83 -9.88 -4.25
C PHE A 94 -4.85 -9.21 -5.18
N ALA A 95 -4.47 -8.97 -6.43
CA ALA A 95 -5.35 -8.38 -7.43
C ALA A 95 -6.55 -9.31 -7.71
N THR A 96 -6.32 -10.63 -7.78
CA THR A 96 -7.39 -11.61 -7.94
C THR A 96 -8.29 -11.69 -6.70
N ALA A 97 -7.71 -11.73 -5.49
CA ALA A 97 -8.47 -11.76 -4.25
C ALA A 97 -9.35 -10.51 -4.07
N SER A 98 -8.87 -9.35 -4.52
CA SER A 98 -9.58 -8.07 -4.42
C SER A 98 -10.95 -8.06 -5.10
N LEU A 99 -11.18 -8.92 -6.10
CA LEU A 99 -12.46 -9.06 -6.80
C LEU A 99 -13.62 -9.48 -5.89
N TYR A 100 -13.31 -10.12 -4.75
CA TYR A 100 -14.30 -10.65 -3.82
C TYR A 100 -14.43 -9.82 -2.53
N LEU A 101 -13.57 -8.81 -2.34
CA LEU A 101 -13.49 -8.04 -1.09
C LEU A 101 -14.32 -6.75 -1.18
N GLU A 102 -14.83 -6.31 -0.04
CA GLU A 102 -15.34 -4.96 0.16
C GLU A 102 -14.21 -3.98 0.53
N HIS A 103 -13.23 -4.46 1.30
CA HIS A 103 -12.14 -3.65 1.80
C HIS A 103 -10.81 -4.37 1.62
N LEU A 104 -9.87 -3.71 0.95
CA LEU A 104 -8.49 -4.19 0.79
C LEU A 104 -7.50 -3.09 1.18
N SER A 105 -6.61 -3.42 2.11
CA SER A 105 -5.50 -2.58 2.49
C SER A 105 -4.20 -3.37 2.43
N ILE A 106 -3.28 -2.94 1.57
CA ILE A 106 -1.98 -3.60 1.41
C ILE A 106 -0.88 -2.56 1.56
N ALA A 107 0.00 -2.77 2.52
CA ALA A 107 1.08 -1.86 2.83
C ALA A 107 2.43 -2.58 2.83
N PHE A 108 3.37 -2.01 2.08
CA PHE A 108 4.79 -2.32 1.99
C PHE A 108 5.19 -3.71 1.47
N ILE A 109 4.25 -4.66 1.36
CA ILE A 109 4.50 -6.02 0.86
C ILE A 109 4.54 -6.10 -0.68
N ILE A 110 3.70 -5.34 -1.38
CA ILE A 110 3.72 -5.16 -2.84
C ILE A 110 3.62 -3.68 -3.19
N ASP A 111 4.08 -3.30 -4.38
CA ASP A 111 3.88 -1.94 -4.90
C ASP A 111 2.52 -1.81 -5.61
N ALA A 112 1.90 -0.64 -5.51
CA ALA A 112 0.67 -0.34 -6.25
C ALA A 112 0.84 -0.49 -7.76
N VAL A 113 2.02 -0.17 -8.31
CA VAL A 113 2.33 -0.40 -9.73
C VAL A 113 2.18 -1.87 -10.07
N ASP A 114 2.80 -2.76 -9.28
CA ASP A 114 2.69 -4.19 -9.52
C ASP A 114 1.25 -4.68 -9.38
N PHE A 115 0.49 -4.16 -8.40
CA PHE A 115 -0.92 -4.50 -8.22
C PHE A 115 -1.75 -4.16 -9.47
N PHE A 116 -1.65 -2.94 -9.97
CA PHE A 116 -2.41 -2.51 -11.15
C PHE A 116 -1.93 -3.16 -12.44
N ASP A 117 -0.64 -3.47 -12.58
CA ASP A 117 -0.08 -4.20 -13.74
C ASP A 117 -0.68 -5.62 -13.86
N GLN A 118 -1.20 -6.20 -12.77
CA GLN A 118 -1.87 -7.51 -12.78
C GLN A 118 -3.38 -7.44 -13.03
N CYS A 119 -3.98 -6.27 -12.90
CA CYS A 119 -5.41 -6.07 -13.17
C CYS A 119 -5.71 -6.26 -14.66
N ARG A 120 -6.83 -6.92 -14.97
CA ARG A 120 -7.27 -7.12 -16.36
C ARG A 120 -8.42 -6.17 -16.69
N GLU A 121 -8.45 -5.67 -17.93
CA GLU A 121 -9.48 -4.72 -18.40
C GLU A 121 -10.92 -5.22 -18.26
N LYS A 122 -11.14 -6.54 -18.27
CA LYS A 122 -12.48 -7.16 -18.15
C LYS A 122 -12.93 -7.36 -16.71
N TRP A 123 -12.08 -7.04 -15.74
CA TRP A 123 -12.40 -7.23 -14.33
C TRP A 123 -13.42 -6.21 -13.85
N LEU A 124 -14.26 -6.65 -12.92
CA LEU A 124 -15.30 -5.83 -12.31
C LEU A 124 -15.30 -6.11 -10.81
N TRP A 125 -15.04 -5.08 -10.02
CA TRP A 125 -15.04 -5.15 -8.56
C TRP A 125 -16.41 -4.76 -8.03
N CYS A 126 -17.35 -5.70 -8.10
CA CYS A 126 -18.75 -5.45 -7.74
C CYS A 126 -18.94 -4.96 -6.30
N GLU A 127 -18.09 -5.40 -5.38
CA GLU A 127 -18.23 -5.16 -3.94
C GLU A 127 -17.17 -4.22 -3.35
N LEU A 128 -16.08 -3.94 -4.05
CA LEU A 128 -14.95 -3.18 -3.48
C LEU A 128 -15.34 -1.72 -3.20
N ARG A 129 -15.33 -1.36 -1.92
CA ARG A 129 -15.62 -0.03 -1.38
C ARG A 129 -14.37 0.75 -1.01
N SER A 130 -13.34 0.07 -0.50
CA SER A 130 -12.08 0.72 -0.16
C SER A 130 -10.86 -0.04 -0.64
N LEU A 131 -9.95 0.67 -1.30
CA LEU A 131 -8.64 0.16 -1.70
C LEU A 131 -7.53 1.06 -1.18
N THR A 132 -6.63 0.52 -0.36
CA THR A 132 -5.45 1.23 0.11
C THR A 132 -4.19 0.47 -0.28
N LEU A 133 -3.28 1.14 -0.98
CA LEU A 133 -2.03 0.54 -1.47
C LEU A 133 -0.85 1.47 -1.14
N THR A 134 0.33 0.89 -0.94
CA THR A 134 1.59 1.65 -0.91
C THR A 134 2.27 1.66 -2.28
N SER A 135 2.94 2.76 -2.63
CA SER A 135 3.85 2.78 -3.79
C SER A 135 5.12 3.54 -3.51
N GLN A 136 6.26 2.96 -3.89
CA GLN A 136 7.58 3.58 -3.81
C GLN A 136 7.73 4.75 -4.80
N LEU A 137 6.87 4.83 -5.82
CA LEU A 137 6.82 5.99 -6.73
C LEU A 137 6.29 7.25 -6.04
N LEU A 138 5.44 7.09 -5.02
CA LEU A 138 4.89 8.23 -4.28
C LEU A 138 5.95 8.78 -3.32
N THR A 139 6.80 9.67 -3.80
CA THR A 139 7.73 10.42 -2.95
C THR A 139 7.56 11.89 -3.18
N CYS A 140 7.91 12.70 -2.19
CA CYS A 140 7.59 14.11 -2.20
C CYS A 140 8.46 14.91 -3.18
N ASN A 141 9.63 14.37 -3.55
CA ASN A 141 10.48 14.83 -4.64
C ASN A 141 10.53 13.83 -5.81
N GLY A 142 9.52 12.97 -5.94
CA GLY A 142 9.49 11.92 -6.95
C GLY A 142 9.29 12.45 -8.37
N ASP A 143 9.51 11.58 -9.34
CA ASP A 143 9.24 11.86 -10.75
C ASP A 143 7.72 12.06 -10.94
N SER A 144 7.33 13.32 -11.12
CA SER A 144 5.93 13.75 -11.25
C SER A 144 5.24 13.09 -12.44
N PHE A 145 5.96 12.75 -13.51
CA PHE A 145 5.41 12.05 -14.67
C PHE A 145 5.05 10.60 -14.31
N LYS A 146 5.94 9.90 -13.60
CA LYS A 146 5.67 8.53 -13.14
C LYS A 146 4.54 8.48 -12.10
N ILE A 147 4.52 9.43 -11.16
CA ILE A 147 3.42 9.56 -10.19
C ILE A 147 2.10 9.77 -10.93
N SER A 148 2.07 10.70 -11.88
CA SER A 148 0.89 10.97 -12.70
C SER A 148 0.42 9.74 -13.49
N GLY A 149 1.35 8.97 -14.07
CA GLY A 149 1.04 7.73 -14.78
C GLY A 149 0.39 6.68 -13.88
N LEU A 150 0.92 6.47 -12.67
CA LEU A 150 0.34 5.57 -11.68
C LEU A 150 -1.09 6.02 -11.29
N LEU A 151 -1.28 7.31 -10.99
CA LEU A 151 -2.57 7.82 -10.55
C LEU A 151 -3.64 7.81 -11.64
N GLN A 152 -3.25 7.99 -12.91
CA GLN A 152 -4.15 7.82 -14.06
C GLN A 152 -4.51 6.34 -14.28
N THR A 153 -3.55 5.43 -14.14
CA THR A 153 -3.80 3.98 -14.19
C THR A 153 -4.79 3.57 -13.10
N ALA A 154 -4.61 4.08 -11.88
CA ALA A 154 -5.53 3.84 -10.77
C ALA A 154 -6.93 4.39 -11.07
N ALA A 155 -7.05 5.58 -11.67
CA ALA A 155 -8.34 6.14 -12.10
C ALA A 155 -9.02 5.24 -13.14
N GLN A 156 -8.28 4.77 -14.14
CA GLN A 156 -8.81 3.86 -15.17
C GLN A 156 -9.37 2.59 -14.53
N MET A 157 -8.62 1.96 -13.61
CA MET A 157 -9.09 0.77 -12.91
C MET A 157 -10.31 1.06 -12.01
N ALA A 158 -10.34 2.23 -11.37
CA ALA A 158 -11.45 2.64 -10.52
C ALA A 158 -12.79 2.77 -11.28
N THR A 159 -12.78 3.00 -12.60
CA THR A 159 -14.01 2.98 -13.42
C THR A 159 -14.74 1.63 -13.39
N HIS A 160 -14.02 0.55 -13.07
CA HIS A 160 -14.54 -0.81 -12.93
C HIS A 160 -14.92 -1.17 -11.48
N MET A 161 -14.99 -0.18 -10.58
CA MET A 161 -15.28 -0.37 -9.15
C MET A 161 -16.54 0.43 -8.75
N PRO A 162 -17.76 -0.03 -9.11
CA PRO A 162 -19.00 0.75 -8.99
C PRO A 162 -19.36 1.18 -7.55
N LYS A 163 -18.92 0.42 -6.55
CA LYS A 163 -19.15 0.70 -5.12
C LYS A 163 -17.98 1.42 -4.44
N LEU A 164 -16.95 1.83 -5.19
CA LEU A 164 -15.77 2.44 -4.61
C LEU A 164 -16.11 3.77 -3.93
N GLU A 165 -15.85 3.82 -2.62
CA GLU A 165 -16.04 4.98 -1.76
C GLU A 165 -14.71 5.64 -1.40
N ARG A 166 -13.61 4.86 -1.37
CA ARG A 166 -12.28 5.36 -1.04
C ARG A 166 -11.19 4.63 -1.80
N LEU A 167 -10.25 5.37 -2.37
CA LEU A 167 -8.99 4.82 -2.84
C LEU A 167 -7.83 5.67 -2.31
N THR A 168 -6.87 5.04 -1.65
CA THR A 168 -5.68 5.73 -1.14
C THR A 168 -4.42 5.03 -1.65
N ILE A 169 -3.58 5.78 -2.36
CA ILE A 169 -2.21 5.36 -2.66
C ILE A 169 -1.31 6.26 -1.84
N TRP A 170 -0.41 5.67 -1.06
CA TRP A 170 0.44 6.44 -0.17
C TRP A 170 1.85 5.86 -0.08
N ASN A 171 2.74 6.65 0.50
CA ASN A 171 4.05 6.20 0.92
C ASN A 171 4.47 7.02 2.13
N GLY A 172 5.20 6.38 3.03
CA GLY A 172 5.63 6.98 4.27
C GLY A 172 6.98 6.43 4.69
N GLY A 173 7.80 7.29 5.27
CA GLY A 173 9.10 6.94 5.82
C GLY A 173 9.75 8.14 6.49
N VAL A 174 11.02 7.96 6.88
CA VAL A 174 11.81 9.06 7.46
C VAL A 174 11.84 10.20 6.45
N ASN A 175 11.33 11.37 6.86
CA ASN A 175 11.26 12.58 6.06
C ASN A 175 10.40 12.53 4.79
N GLU A 176 9.62 11.47 4.57
CA GLU A 176 8.78 11.27 3.39
C GLU A 176 7.35 10.93 3.82
N ALA A 177 6.38 11.71 3.36
CA ALA A 177 4.96 11.48 3.63
C ALA A 177 4.14 12.03 2.49
N CYS A 178 3.66 11.13 1.64
CA CYS A 178 2.99 11.49 0.42
C CYS A 178 1.78 10.57 0.21
N ALA A 179 0.61 11.13 -0.06
CA ALA A 179 -0.63 10.39 -0.25
C ALA A 179 -1.54 11.07 -1.26
N PHE A 180 -2.09 10.23 -2.13
CA PHE A 180 -3.23 10.54 -2.97
C PHE A 180 -4.45 9.81 -2.41
N THR A 181 -5.57 10.52 -2.22
CA THR A 181 -6.82 9.92 -1.76
C THR A 181 -7.99 10.38 -2.61
N TYR A 182 -8.68 9.44 -3.23
CA TYR A 182 -10.03 9.61 -3.76
C TYR A 182 -11.05 9.28 -2.68
N ARG A 183 -12.10 10.10 -2.58
CA ARG A 183 -13.27 9.84 -1.74
C ARG A 183 -14.53 10.07 -2.54
N LYS A 184 -15.53 9.22 -2.35
CA LYS A 184 -16.87 9.41 -2.88
C LYS A 184 -17.86 9.29 -1.74
N HIS A 185 -18.75 10.26 -1.67
CA HIS A 185 -19.90 10.25 -0.79
C HIS A 185 -21.14 10.65 -1.60
N GLN A 186 -22.01 9.68 -1.86
CA GLN A 186 -23.21 9.86 -2.68
C GLN A 186 -22.87 10.41 -4.08
N HIS A 187 -23.26 11.66 -4.37
CA HIS A 187 -23.07 12.35 -5.64
C HIS A 187 -21.85 13.28 -5.66
N ASN A 188 -21.08 13.32 -4.58
CA ASN A 188 -19.89 14.13 -4.47
C ASN A 188 -18.66 13.22 -4.41
N ALA A 189 -17.65 13.55 -5.20
CA ALA A 189 -16.34 12.94 -5.12
C ALA A 189 -15.30 14.01 -4.84
N SER A 190 -14.22 13.64 -4.16
CA SER A 190 -13.06 14.50 -4.02
C SER A 190 -11.77 13.75 -4.23
N VAL A 191 -10.77 14.43 -4.78
CA VAL A 191 -9.38 13.99 -4.80
C VAL A 191 -8.56 14.91 -3.93
N ILE A 192 -7.77 14.30 -3.05
CA ILE A 192 -6.91 14.96 -2.09
C ILE A 192 -5.47 14.52 -2.40
N TRP A 193 -4.59 15.49 -2.61
CA TRP A 193 -3.14 15.27 -2.58
C TRP A 193 -2.56 15.88 -1.31
N GLN A 194 -1.74 15.11 -0.61
CA GLN A 194 -1.02 15.57 0.55
C GLN A 194 0.43 15.08 0.47
N ALA A 195 1.35 16.03 0.41
CA ALA A 195 2.78 15.77 0.36
C ALA A 195 3.51 16.68 1.34
N LYS A 196 4.60 16.18 1.93
CA LYS A 196 5.57 17.04 2.60
C LYS A 196 6.09 18.07 1.60
N GLY A 197 6.08 19.36 1.96
CA GLY A 197 6.51 20.45 1.06
C GLY A 197 5.45 20.95 0.07
N GLY A 198 4.26 20.36 0.01
CA GLY A 198 3.11 20.96 -0.68
C GLY A 198 3.16 20.89 -2.21
N THR A 199 3.77 19.86 -2.77
CA THR A 199 3.87 19.66 -4.22
C THR A 199 2.49 19.51 -4.87
N GLN A 200 2.40 19.75 -6.18
CA GLN A 200 1.15 19.63 -6.94
C GLN A 200 1.20 18.43 -7.90
N ILE A 201 0.05 17.82 -8.11
CA ILE A 201 -0.14 16.77 -9.13
C ILE A 201 -0.49 17.43 -10.47
N TYR A 202 -0.10 16.80 -11.57
CA TYR A 202 -0.49 17.22 -12.91
C TYR A 202 -2.02 17.29 -13.10
N PRO A 203 -2.51 18.30 -13.84
CA PRO A 203 -3.93 18.42 -14.19
C PRO A 203 -4.53 17.18 -14.85
N ALA A 204 -3.75 16.43 -15.64
CA ALA A 204 -4.18 15.20 -16.28
C ALA A 204 -4.69 14.14 -15.29
N VAL A 205 -4.17 14.11 -14.06
CA VAL A 205 -4.68 13.24 -13.01
C VAL A 205 -6.09 13.65 -12.62
N HIS A 206 -6.35 14.94 -12.41
CA HIS A 206 -7.70 15.41 -12.08
C HIS A 206 -8.72 15.01 -13.15
N SER A 207 -8.40 15.23 -14.43
CA SER A 207 -9.26 14.84 -15.56
C SER A 207 -9.51 13.33 -15.63
N ALA A 208 -8.53 12.50 -15.29
CA ALA A 208 -8.73 11.05 -15.24
C ALA A 208 -9.71 10.65 -14.11
N TRP A 209 -9.63 11.31 -12.95
CA TRP A 209 -10.49 11.03 -11.80
C TRP A 209 -11.91 11.60 -11.92
N GLU A 210 -12.14 12.62 -12.75
CA GLU A 210 -13.48 13.14 -13.05
C GLU A 210 -14.39 12.07 -13.67
N ASN A 211 -13.82 11.17 -14.46
CA ASN A 211 -14.56 10.18 -15.23
C ASN A 211 -14.80 8.85 -14.48
N VAL A 212 -14.23 8.68 -13.28
CA VAL A 212 -14.36 7.44 -12.49
C VAL A 212 -15.81 7.14 -12.13
N HIS A 213 -16.57 8.19 -11.80
CA HIS A 213 -18.01 8.10 -11.60
C HIS A 213 -18.68 9.29 -12.27
N SER A 214 -19.12 9.10 -13.52
CA SER A 214 -19.70 10.15 -14.38
C SER A 214 -20.93 10.89 -13.81
N ARG A 215 -21.50 10.40 -12.71
CA ARG A 215 -22.63 11.03 -11.99
C ARG A 215 -22.21 11.76 -10.70
N CYS A 216 -20.91 11.89 -10.46
CA CYS A 216 -20.37 12.57 -9.30
C CYS A 216 -19.73 13.90 -9.70
N PHE A 217 -19.94 14.93 -8.89
CA PHE A 217 -19.18 16.17 -8.99
C PHE A 217 -17.83 15.97 -8.30
N LEU A 218 -16.73 16.10 -9.05
CA LEU A 218 -15.39 16.01 -8.48
C LEU A 218 -14.92 17.37 -7.95
N SER A 219 -14.53 17.43 -6.69
CA SER A 219 -13.76 18.53 -6.13
C SER A 219 -12.28 18.16 -5.98
N VAL A 220 -11.40 19.11 -6.24
CA VAL A 220 -9.97 18.97 -5.96
C VAL A 220 -9.68 19.67 -4.64
N GLU A 221 -9.43 18.88 -3.61
CA GLU A 221 -9.10 19.38 -2.28
C GLU A 221 -7.58 19.54 -2.16
N ARG A 222 -7.15 20.75 -1.80
CA ARG A 222 -5.77 21.01 -1.39
C ARG A 222 -5.73 20.98 0.13
N LYS A 223 -5.12 19.95 0.70
CA LYS A 223 -4.78 19.93 2.13
C LYS A 223 -3.34 20.36 2.33
N GLY A 224 -3.11 21.07 3.43
CA GLY A 224 -1.77 21.50 3.84
C GLY A 224 -0.80 20.33 4.00
N THR A 225 0.48 20.66 4.08
CA THR A 225 1.57 19.71 4.29
C THR A 225 1.34 18.86 5.54
N TRP A 226 1.69 17.58 5.48
CA TRP A 226 1.79 16.77 6.69
C TRP A 226 2.82 17.43 7.64
N PRO A 227 2.55 17.49 8.96
CA PRO A 227 3.57 17.82 9.94
C PRO A 227 4.72 16.81 9.86
N ILE A 228 5.90 17.18 10.41
CA ILE A 228 7.08 16.31 10.38
C ILE A 228 6.72 14.97 11.02
N ILE A 229 6.78 13.90 10.21
CA ILE A 229 6.58 12.56 10.74
C ILE A 229 7.91 12.07 11.33
N VAL A 230 8.01 12.12 12.66
CA VAL A 230 9.19 11.69 13.44
C VAL A 230 9.23 10.18 13.72
N SER A 231 8.16 9.44 13.40
CA SER A 231 8.04 8.01 13.69
C SER A 231 7.78 7.17 12.43
N HIS A 232 8.31 5.95 12.41
CA HIS A 232 8.05 4.95 11.36
C HIS A 232 6.59 4.48 11.31
N CYS A 233 5.75 4.87 12.27
CA CYS A 233 4.34 4.50 12.36
C CYS A 233 3.42 5.29 11.40
N CYS A 234 3.82 5.46 10.13
CA CYS A 234 3.00 6.16 9.13
C CYS A 234 1.67 5.44 8.84
N HIS A 235 1.57 4.13 9.11
CA HIS A 235 0.38 3.32 8.85
C HIS A 235 -0.86 3.81 9.62
N LEU A 236 -0.68 4.32 10.84
CA LEU A 236 -1.74 4.92 11.67
C LEU A 236 -2.21 6.29 11.13
N VAL A 237 -1.33 7.04 10.48
CA VAL A 237 -1.64 8.36 9.88
C VAL A 237 -2.48 8.21 8.60
N PHE A 238 -2.27 7.13 7.86
CA PHE A 238 -2.99 6.86 6.60
C PHE A 238 -4.16 5.86 6.76
N GLY A 239 -4.53 5.51 8.00
CA GLY A 239 -5.69 4.69 8.31
C GLY A 239 -5.53 3.20 7.97
N VAL A 240 -4.29 2.70 7.96
CA VAL A 240 -3.94 1.29 7.73
C VAL A 240 -3.44 0.70 9.04
N GLY A 241 -4.32 0.40 9.99
CA GLY A 241 -3.89 -0.27 11.24
C GLY A 241 -5.03 -0.62 12.18
N ALA A 242 -5.03 -1.88 12.65
CA ALA A 242 -5.84 -2.37 13.76
C ALA A 242 -5.17 -2.13 15.13
N CYS A 243 -4.03 -1.44 15.18
CA CYS A 243 -3.25 -1.23 16.40
C CYS A 243 -3.68 0.08 17.09
N GLY A 244 -4.12 -0.02 18.35
CA GLY A 244 -4.66 1.09 19.16
C GLY A 244 -3.63 2.09 19.68
N GLU A 245 -2.49 2.28 19.00
CA GLU A 245 -1.49 3.27 19.40
C GLU A 245 -1.71 4.59 18.66
N ARG A 246 -1.82 5.70 19.38
CA ARG A 246 -1.92 7.04 18.79
C ARG A 246 -0.55 7.47 18.26
N CYS A 247 -0.47 7.89 17.01
CA CYS A 247 0.67 8.70 16.56
C CYS A 247 0.72 10.01 17.36
N VAL A 248 1.84 10.26 18.01
CA VAL A 248 2.16 11.60 18.54
C VAL A 248 2.54 12.47 17.35
N VAL A 249 1.69 13.45 17.05
CA VAL A 249 2.00 14.53 16.11
C VAL A 249 2.58 15.67 16.95
N GLU A 250 3.89 15.89 16.87
CA GLU A 250 4.48 17.12 17.39
C GLU A 250 4.19 18.24 16.38
N THR A 251 3.31 19.15 16.79
CA THR A 251 3.22 20.46 16.17
C THR A 251 4.33 21.31 16.78
N ASP A 252 5.29 21.74 15.96
CA ASP A 252 6.22 22.80 16.38
C ASP A 252 5.40 24.04 16.72
N ALA A 253 5.23 24.27 18.03
CA ALA A 253 4.81 25.54 18.57
C ALA A 253 6.06 26.43 18.65
N THR A 254 6.35 27.14 17.57
CA THR A 254 7.09 28.39 17.62
C THR A 254 6.04 29.48 17.38
N GLY A 255 5.59 30.30 18.34
CA GLY A 255 6.30 30.79 19.52
C GLY A 255 7.02 32.08 19.13
N GLU A 256 6.26 33.18 19.22
CA GLU A 256 6.58 34.60 18.98
C GLU A 256 6.56 35.14 17.53
#